data_AF-A0A5B0QYH0-F1
#
_entry.id   AF-A0A5B0QYH0-F1
#
_cell.length_a   1.000
_cell.length_b   1.000
_cell.length_c   1.000
_cell.angle_alpha   90.00
_cell.angle_beta   90.00
_cell.angle_gamma   90.00
#
_symmetry.space_group_name_H-M   'P 1'
#
loop_
_entity.id
_entity.type
_entity.pdbx_description
1 polymer ?
#
loop_
_entity_poly.entity_id
_entity_poly.type
_entity_poly.pdbx_seq_one_letter_code
_entity_poly.pdbx_strand_id
1 'polypeptide(L)'
;MAAHWLLEKLEYAEQVHDESTLTLARLHQVPNPHTPGSNYTNGFFDQQWRDEQAYHVNTNRSAEREQVELGRLLCLEEELNDALSSVVTTPEQALMRARTCAIVRRQLEAQQLRAQPIPEDSHLNRTQREKLTKVWYAKTELRRTFLALVEERQPMLRVCRAGESTTLGTRGQQRLTEALRKRKAKLRTTLNTYNRLAQAFIQSTPDRPAPPVIEYAALTSLQSDDTFWNDGIFTNANEPWAVDPLTQRGIRALACLNRALKEKRRLTWEVRRAMRWATQNHRRLVSLINDARVYMESREGNPPEPGVIPPTLDAIFGHLVMNSLPTQAFKIGVVAQVLQTSFQETCDLQLEWNDKLLEVFQKTSPQYGDEFLLGTWNQQLQRIKCAIDYHCLTQIPGHMNRTLSHIMNGHYQIVQIVPEGDDGDDGDDDDDEEQYLADLDHILSESLRTDLERLPVDQHDQGGH
;
A
#
# COMPACT_ATOMS: atom_id res chain seq x y z
N MET A 1 11.27 -1.10 -11.30
CA MET A 1 10.82 -0.82 -9.91
C MET A 1 9.96 -1.92 -9.29
N ALA A 2 9.14 -2.66 -10.06
CA ALA A 2 8.20 -3.64 -9.52
C ALA A 2 8.85 -4.88 -8.86
N ALA A 3 9.92 -5.41 -9.45
CA ALA A 3 10.61 -6.59 -8.91
C ALA A 3 11.35 -6.28 -7.58
N HIS A 4 11.91 -5.07 -7.46
CA HIS A 4 12.49 -4.57 -6.21
C HIS A 4 11.45 -4.46 -5.09
N TRP A 5 10.27 -3.92 -5.41
CA TRP A 5 9.16 -3.85 -4.47
C TRP A 5 8.71 -5.22 -3.99
N LEU A 6 8.63 -6.23 -4.88
CA LEU A 6 8.27 -7.60 -4.50
C LEU A 6 9.29 -8.23 -3.54
N LEU A 7 10.59 -8.00 -3.77
CA LEU A 7 11.64 -8.49 -2.87
C LEU A 7 11.56 -7.80 -1.50
N GLU A 8 11.47 -6.47 -1.46
CA GLU A 8 11.34 -5.71 -0.21
C GLU A 8 10.11 -6.14 0.58
N LYS A 9 8.99 -6.41 -0.10
CA LYS A 9 7.77 -6.94 0.53
C LYS A 9 7.96 -8.33 1.10
N LEU A 10 8.70 -9.20 0.43
CA LEU A 10 9.02 -10.53 0.95
C LEU A 10 9.87 -10.41 2.21
N GLU A 11 10.96 -9.62 2.15
CA GLU A 11 11.87 -9.43 3.28
C GLU A 11 11.14 -8.83 4.50
N TYR A 12 10.28 -7.84 4.28
CA TYR A 12 9.44 -7.29 5.35
C TYR A 12 8.47 -8.33 5.92
N ALA A 13 7.84 -9.16 5.07
CA ALA A 13 6.96 -10.22 5.54
C ALA A 13 7.72 -11.29 6.35
N GLU A 14 8.97 -11.56 6.01
CA GLU A 14 9.86 -12.46 6.76
C GLU A 14 10.25 -11.88 8.11
N GLN A 15 10.65 -10.61 8.15
CA GLN A 15 10.93 -9.92 9.40
C GLN A 15 9.71 -9.97 10.35
N VAL A 16 8.53 -9.60 9.86
CA VAL A 16 7.29 -9.62 10.66
C VAL A 16 6.95 -11.04 11.12
N HIS A 17 7.14 -12.04 10.25
CA HIS A 17 6.94 -13.44 10.61
C HIS A 17 7.83 -13.85 11.80
N ASP A 18 9.12 -13.53 11.73
CA ASP A 18 10.10 -13.94 12.73
C ASP A 18 9.91 -13.19 14.07
N GLU A 19 9.66 -11.89 14.02
CA GLU A 19 9.35 -11.06 15.20
C GLU A 19 8.07 -11.53 15.91
N SER A 20 7.02 -11.83 15.14
CA SER A 20 5.76 -12.37 15.69
C SER A 20 5.96 -13.75 16.28
N THR A 21 6.68 -14.64 15.60
CA THR A 21 6.96 -16.01 16.06
C THR A 21 7.74 -15.98 17.38
N LEU A 22 8.77 -15.15 17.46
CA LEU A 22 9.55 -14.97 18.69
C LEU A 22 8.70 -14.41 19.83
N THR A 23 7.82 -13.44 19.53
CA THR A 23 6.92 -12.86 20.53
C THR A 23 5.94 -13.91 21.06
N LEU A 24 5.32 -14.71 20.19
CA LEU A 24 4.41 -15.78 20.58
C LEU A 24 5.12 -16.87 21.38
N ALA A 25 6.32 -17.28 20.97
CA ALA A 25 7.11 -18.28 21.69
C ALA A 25 7.42 -17.84 23.13
N ARG A 26 7.72 -16.55 23.35
CA ARG A 26 7.88 -15.98 24.70
C ARG A 26 6.58 -16.02 25.49
N LEU A 27 5.45 -15.66 24.87
CA LEU A 27 4.14 -15.66 25.53
C LEU A 27 3.69 -17.08 25.93
N HIS A 28 3.97 -18.09 25.12
CA HIS A 28 3.65 -19.50 25.41
C HIS A 28 4.41 -20.06 26.62
N GLN A 29 5.43 -19.37 27.12
CA GLN A 29 6.15 -19.73 28.35
C GLN A 29 5.56 -19.06 29.60
N VAL A 30 4.66 -18.08 29.43
CA VAL A 30 4.06 -17.33 30.53
C VAL A 30 2.76 -18.00 30.97
N PRO A 31 2.57 -18.27 32.28
CA PRO A 31 1.30 -18.74 32.82
C PRO A 31 0.16 -17.77 32.50
N ASN A 32 -0.98 -18.29 32.04
CA ASN A 32 -2.13 -17.47 31.72
C ASN A 32 -3.00 -17.25 32.99
N PRO A 33 -3.13 -16.00 33.48
CA PRO A 33 -3.96 -15.72 34.65
C PRO A 33 -5.46 -15.96 34.39
N HIS A 34 -5.89 -15.97 33.13
CA HIS A 34 -7.28 -16.18 32.71
C HIS A 34 -7.60 -17.65 32.39
N THR A 35 -6.62 -18.54 32.43
CA THR A 35 -6.82 -19.98 32.25
C THR A 35 -5.92 -20.75 33.22
N PRO A 36 -6.37 -20.93 34.48
CA PRO A 36 -5.56 -21.54 35.53
C PRO A 36 -5.01 -22.90 35.12
N GLY A 37 -3.71 -23.11 35.33
CA GLY A 37 -3.03 -24.37 34.99
C GLY A 37 -2.52 -24.47 33.55
N SER A 38 -2.72 -23.45 32.71
CA SER A 38 -2.17 -23.39 31.35
C SER A 38 -1.36 -22.11 31.13
N ASN A 39 -0.37 -22.18 30.25
CA ASN A 39 0.26 -20.99 29.68
C ASN A 39 -0.64 -20.36 28.61
N TYR A 40 -0.28 -19.17 28.12
CA TYR A 40 -0.95 -18.60 26.96
C TYR A 40 -0.81 -19.50 25.73
N THR A 41 -1.86 -19.55 24.92
CA THR A 41 -1.90 -20.35 23.69
C THR A 41 -2.45 -19.53 22.53
N ASN A 42 -2.16 -19.94 21.30
CA ASN A 42 -2.76 -19.31 20.12
C ASN A 42 -4.29 -19.45 20.11
N GLY A 43 -4.84 -20.56 20.61
CA GLY A 43 -6.29 -20.76 20.70
C GLY A 43 -6.96 -19.75 21.64
N PHE A 44 -6.31 -19.44 22.77
CA PHE A 44 -6.79 -18.39 23.67
C PHE A 44 -6.77 -17.01 22.98
N PHE A 45 -5.66 -16.64 22.33
CA PHE A 45 -5.57 -15.35 21.64
C PHE A 45 -6.60 -15.21 20.49
N ASP A 46 -6.81 -16.26 19.70
CA ASP A 46 -7.82 -16.25 18.64
C ASP A 46 -9.24 -16.08 19.21
N GLN A 47 -9.56 -16.72 20.34
CA GLN A 47 -10.85 -16.53 21.00
C GLN A 47 -11.02 -15.11 21.49
N GLN A 48 -10.02 -14.58 22.20
CA GLN A 48 -10.03 -13.20 22.71
C GLN A 48 -10.16 -12.16 21.59
N TRP A 49 -9.54 -12.40 20.43
CA TRP A 49 -9.73 -11.56 19.25
C TRP A 49 -11.17 -11.60 18.73
N ARG A 50 -11.81 -12.78 18.70
CA ARG A 50 -13.23 -12.90 18.29
C ARG A 50 -14.14 -12.15 19.24
N ASP A 51 -13.86 -12.20 20.54
CA ASP A 51 -14.63 -11.51 21.57
C ASP A 51 -14.51 -9.98 21.40
N GLU A 52 -13.30 -9.46 21.16
CA GLU A 52 -13.05 -8.05 20.83
C GLU A 52 -13.80 -7.61 19.56
N GLN A 53 -13.78 -8.45 18.51
CA GLN A 53 -14.52 -8.17 17.27
C GLN A 53 -16.04 -8.15 17.49
N ALA A 54 -16.57 -9.13 18.22
CA ALA A 54 -17.99 -9.21 18.52
C ALA A 54 -18.46 -8.00 19.35
N TYR A 55 -17.64 -7.54 20.29
CA TYR A 55 -17.88 -6.30 21.01
C TYR A 55 -17.99 -5.11 20.05
N HIS A 56 -16.98 -4.88 19.22
CA HIS A 56 -16.97 -3.70 18.34
C HIS A 56 -18.06 -3.71 17.26
N VAL A 57 -18.51 -4.88 16.80
CA VAL A 57 -19.64 -5.00 15.87
C VAL A 57 -20.96 -4.60 16.54
N ASN A 58 -21.14 -4.97 17.81
CA ASN A 58 -22.39 -4.77 18.53
C ASN A 58 -22.42 -3.49 19.39
N THR A 59 -21.29 -2.78 19.51
CA THR A 59 -21.18 -1.60 20.39
C THR A 59 -21.91 -0.39 19.83
N ASN A 60 -22.73 0.23 20.68
CA ASN A 60 -23.42 1.46 20.35
C ASN A 60 -22.46 2.66 20.43
N ARG A 61 -21.89 3.06 19.30
CA ARG A 61 -20.97 4.21 19.19
C ARG A 61 -21.58 5.54 19.66
N SER A 62 -22.91 5.66 19.74
CA SER A 62 -23.54 6.87 20.32
C SER A 62 -23.34 6.95 21.83
N ALA A 63 -23.44 5.83 22.54
CA ALA A 63 -23.24 5.77 23.99
C ALA A 63 -21.80 6.13 24.38
N GLU A 64 -20.80 5.64 23.62
CA GLU A 64 -19.39 6.02 23.84
C GLU A 64 -19.17 7.53 23.66
N ARG A 65 -19.77 8.13 22.63
CA ARG A 65 -19.69 9.58 22.39
C ARG A 65 -20.33 10.37 23.52
N GLU A 66 -21.45 9.90 24.05
CA GLU A 66 -22.13 10.54 25.17
C GLU A 66 -21.31 10.46 26.46
N GLN A 67 -20.59 9.35 26.68
CA GLN A 67 -19.63 9.21 27.79
C GLN A 67 -18.41 10.13 27.66
N VAL A 68 -17.83 10.23 26.46
CA VAL A 68 -16.71 11.15 26.21
C VAL A 68 -17.13 12.61 26.40
N GLU A 69 -18.33 12.98 25.98
CA GLU A 69 -18.86 14.34 26.22
C GLU A 69 -19.13 14.61 27.70
N LEU A 70 -19.61 13.62 28.45
CA LEU A 70 -19.72 13.73 29.90
C LEU A 70 -18.35 14.02 30.55
N GLY A 71 -17.30 13.32 30.11
CA GLY A 71 -15.92 13.55 30.57
C GLY A 71 -15.40 14.96 30.26
N ARG A 72 -15.75 15.50 29.09
CA ARG A 72 -15.45 16.88 28.70
C ARG A 72 -16.08 17.89 29.66
N LEU A 73 -17.38 17.74 29.93
CA LEU A 73 -18.12 18.64 30.82
C LEU A 73 -17.59 18.57 32.27
N LEU A 74 -17.25 17.37 32.74
CA LEU A 74 -16.63 17.17 34.05
C LEU A 74 -15.25 17.83 34.17
N CYS A 75 -14.42 17.82 33.11
CA CYS A 75 -13.15 18.55 33.11
C CYS A 75 -13.38 20.07 33.10
N LEU A 76 -14.33 20.55 32.29
CA LEU A 76 -14.66 21.97 32.22
C LEU A 76 -15.19 22.50 33.56
N GLU A 77 -15.99 21.72 34.28
CA GLU A 77 -16.44 22.09 35.62
C GLU A 77 -15.27 22.23 36.62
N GLU A 78 -14.31 21.30 36.61
CA GLU A 78 -13.11 21.37 37.47
C GLU A 78 -12.28 22.63 37.15
N GLU A 79 -12.01 22.90 35.87
CA GLU A 79 -11.29 24.10 35.43
C GLU A 79 -11.99 25.40 35.86
N LEU A 80 -13.32 25.45 35.77
CA LEU A 80 -14.11 26.60 36.22
C LEU A 80 -14.05 26.77 37.76
N ASN A 81 -14.12 25.68 38.52
CA ASN A 81 -14.02 25.73 39.99
C ASN A 81 -12.61 26.16 40.46
N ASP A 82 -11.56 25.70 39.79
CA ASP A 82 -10.18 26.14 40.07
C ASP A 82 -9.98 27.62 39.73
N ALA A 83 -10.55 28.07 38.60
CA ALA A 83 -10.52 29.48 38.21
C ALA A 83 -11.32 30.40 39.16
N LEU A 84 -12.38 29.88 39.79
CA LEU A 84 -13.14 30.57 40.84
C LEU A 84 -12.35 30.66 42.15
N SER A 85 -11.55 29.65 42.47
CA SER A 85 -10.77 29.59 43.70
C SER A 85 -9.49 30.43 43.68
N SER A 86 -9.02 30.84 42.49
CA SER A 86 -7.69 31.45 42.28
C SER A 86 -7.66 32.95 42.00
N VAL A 87 -8.81 33.62 41.74
CA VAL A 87 -8.83 35.02 41.26
C VAL A 87 -9.78 35.91 42.05
N VAL A 88 -9.33 37.10 42.44
CA VAL A 88 -10.20 38.22 42.85
C VAL A 88 -10.90 38.75 41.59
N THR A 89 -12.12 38.31 41.35
CA THR A 89 -12.96 38.77 40.24
C THR A 89 -13.66 40.07 40.57
N THR A 90 -13.72 40.99 39.60
CA THR A 90 -14.69 42.09 39.65
C THR A 90 -16.11 41.51 39.74
N PRO A 91 -17.09 42.24 40.30
CA PRO A 91 -18.46 41.75 40.45
C PRO A 91 -19.08 41.27 39.12
N GLU A 92 -18.77 41.94 38.01
CA GLU A 92 -19.24 41.58 36.67
C GLU A 92 -18.61 40.29 36.15
N GLN A 93 -17.29 40.10 36.35
CA GLN A 93 -16.61 38.86 35.98
C GLN A 93 -17.07 37.69 36.83
N ALA A 94 -17.34 37.91 38.13
CA ALA A 94 -17.92 36.91 39.02
C ALA A 94 -19.31 36.47 38.55
N LEU A 95 -20.17 37.42 38.17
CA LEU A 95 -21.50 37.14 37.64
C LEU A 95 -21.45 36.34 36.34
N MET A 96 -20.57 36.72 35.40
CA MET A 96 -20.40 36.02 34.13
C MET A 96 -19.90 34.59 34.35
N ARG A 97 -18.91 34.39 35.24
CA ARG A 97 -18.42 33.05 35.59
C ARG A 97 -19.48 32.20 36.27
N ALA A 98 -20.27 32.77 37.20
CA ALA A 98 -21.37 32.07 37.85
C ALA A 98 -22.44 31.60 36.84
N ARG A 99 -22.76 32.44 35.85
CA ARG A 99 -23.65 32.07 34.73
C ARG A 99 -23.07 30.91 33.91
N THR A 100 -21.79 30.97 33.55
CA THR A 100 -21.13 29.87 32.83
C THR A 100 -21.14 28.57 33.64
N CYS A 101 -20.86 28.62 34.94
CA CYS A 101 -20.91 27.44 35.81
C CYS A 101 -22.33 26.85 35.88
N ALA A 102 -23.36 27.69 36.00
CA ALA A 102 -24.75 27.24 36.01
C ALA A 102 -25.15 26.57 34.67
N ILE A 103 -24.66 27.07 33.54
CA ILE A 103 -24.88 26.46 32.23
C ILE A 103 -24.20 25.09 32.14
N VAL A 104 -22.93 24.99 32.52
CA VAL A 104 -22.17 23.73 32.49
C VAL A 104 -22.82 22.69 33.41
N ARG A 105 -23.26 23.07 34.61
CA ARG A 105 -23.98 22.16 35.53
C ARG A 105 -25.28 21.62 34.92
N ARG A 106 -26.10 22.48 34.30
CA ARG A 106 -27.32 22.03 33.60
C ARG A 106 -27.02 21.08 32.44
N GLN A 107 -25.96 21.37 31.68
CA GLN A 107 -25.52 20.47 30.60
C GLN A 107 -25.06 19.12 31.17
N LEU A 108 -24.37 19.13 32.30
CA LEU A 108 -23.85 17.94 32.97
C LEU A 108 -24.99 17.06 33.50
N GLU A 109 -26.00 17.65 34.14
CA GLU A 109 -27.23 16.95 34.57
C GLU A 109 -27.96 16.31 33.38
N ALA A 110 -28.14 17.06 32.29
CA ALA A 110 -28.77 16.54 31.07
C ALA A 110 -27.93 15.43 30.42
N GLN A 111 -26.61 15.56 30.41
CA GLN A 111 -25.70 14.59 29.82
C GLN A 111 -25.61 13.31 30.65
N GLN A 112 -25.71 13.39 31.99
CA GLN A 112 -25.77 12.24 32.88
C GLN A 112 -27.03 11.38 32.67
N LEU A 113 -28.16 11.99 32.29
CA LEU A 113 -29.38 11.26 31.96
C LEU A 113 -29.29 10.51 30.61
N ARG A 114 -28.44 11.01 29.70
CA ARG A 114 -28.26 10.43 28.36
C ARG A 114 -27.18 9.36 28.33
N ALA A 115 -26.04 9.65 28.95
CA ALA A 115 -24.91 8.74 29.00
C ALA A 115 -25.31 7.47 29.76
N GLN A 116 -25.30 6.33 29.07
CA GLN A 116 -25.53 5.03 29.71
C GLN A 116 -24.50 4.83 30.83
N PRO A 117 -24.88 4.35 32.02
CA PRO A 117 -23.93 4.09 33.10
C PRO A 117 -22.78 3.20 32.60
N ILE A 118 -21.54 3.52 33.00
CA ILE A 118 -20.45 2.54 32.93
C ILE A 118 -20.95 1.30 33.70
N PRO A 119 -20.87 0.08 33.13
CA PRO A 119 -21.48 -1.12 33.72
C PRO A 119 -21.27 -1.22 35.23
N GLU A 120 -22.35 -1.53 35.96
CA GLU A 120 -22.40 -1.56 37.44
C GLU A 120 -21.43 -2.56 38.08
N ASP A 121 -20.87 -3.50 37.30
CA ASP A 121 -19.82 -4.44 37.72
C ASP A 121 -18.48 -3.76 38.07
N SER A 122 -18.41 -2.44 37.93
CA SER A 122 -17.32 -1.66 38.45
C SER A 122 -17.50 -1.41 39.95
N HIS A 123 -16.65 -2.03 40.78
CA HIS A 123 -16.37 -1.69 42.19
C HIS A 123 -15.93 -0.22 42.43
N LEU A 124 -16.19 0.67 41.47
CA LEU A 124 -15.91 2.09 41.51
C LEU A 124 -17.03 2.84 42.23
N ASN A 125 -16.66 3.68 43.19
CA ASN A 125 -17.54 4.71 43.69
C ASN A 125 -17.75 5.84 42.66
N ARG A 126 -18.70 6.74 42.94
CA ARG A 126 -19.04 7.86 42.05
C ARG A 126 -17.82 8.71 41.64
N THR A 127 -16.98 9.08 42.60
CA THR A 127 -15.79 9.92 42.34
C THR A 127 -14.77 9.20 41.46
N GLN A 128 -14.57 7.90 41.66
CA GLN A 128 -13.68 7.11 40.81
C GLN A 128 -14.25 6.94 39.39
N ARG A 129 -15.57 6.80 39.23
CA ARG A 129 -16.25 6.81 37.91
C ARG A 129 -16.04 8.13 37.18
N GLU A 130 -16.27 9.25 37.87
CA GLU A 130 -16.05 10.59 37.29
C GLU A 130 -14.59 10.77 36.85
N LYS A 131 -13.61 10.34 37.66
CA LYS A 131 -12.19 10.33 37.28
C LYS A 131 -11.93 9.48 36.02
N LEU A 132 -12.49 8.27 35.95
CA LEU A 132 -12.34 7.40 34.78
C LEU A 132 -12.91 8.05 33.50
N THR A 133 -14.10 8.65 33.58
CA THR A 133 -14.72 9.37 32.46
C THR A 133 -13.89 10.56 32.01
N LYS A 134 -13.32 11.34 32.96
CA LYS A 134 -12.37 12.42 32.65
C LYS A 134 -11.13 11.90 31.92
N VAL A 135 -10.56 10.77 32.36
CA VAL A 135 -9.41 10.13 31.70
C VAL A 135 -9.77 9.69 30.27
N TRP A 136 -10.94 9.11 30.05
CA TRP A 136 -11.38 8.70 28.72
C TRP A 136 -11.48 9.87 27.75
N TYR A 137 -12.08 10.98 28.19
CA TYR A 137 -12.11 12.22 27.42
C TYR A 137 -10.71 12.72 27.09
N ALA A 138 -9.83 12.84 28.10
CA ALA A 138 -8.48 13.33 27.92
C ALA A 138 -7.65 12.45 26.97
N LYS A 139 -7.82 11.12 27.04
CA LYS A 139 -7.18 10.17 26.13
C LYS A 139 -7.71 10.31 24.70
N THR A 140 -9.01 10.55 24.53
CA THR A 140 -9.62 10.80 23.22
C THR A 140 -9.07 12.08 22.59
N GLU A 141 -8.93 13.17 23.36
CA GLU A 141 -8.29 14.41 22.90
C GLU A 141 -6.80 14.23 22.60
N LEU A 142 -6.09 13.43 23.42
CA LEU A 142 -4.70 13.07 23.17
C LEU A 142 -4.56 12.35 21.83
N ARG A 143 -5.44 11.38 21.52
CA ARG A 143 -5.45 10.67 20.25
C ARG A 143 -5.74 11.59 19.07
N ARG A 144 -6.76 12.48 19.19
CA ARG A 144 -7.09 13.46 18.15
C ARG A 144 -5.91 14.39 17.84
N THR A 145 -5.24 14.89 18.88
CA THR A 145 -4.08 15.77 18.72
C THR A 145 -2.85 15.05 18.18
N PHE A 146 -2.65 13.78 18.55
CA PHE A 146 -1.62 12.91 18.00
C PHE A 146 -1.83 12.64 16.50
N LEU A 147 -3.04 12.20 16.10
CA LEU A 147 -3.36 11.94 14.69
C LEU A 147 -3.20 13.19 13.83
N ALA A 148 -3.66 14.35 14.34
CA ALA A 148 -3.45 15.62 13.64
C ALA A 148 -1.97 15.98 13.47
N LEU A 149 -1.08 15.58 14.39
CA LEU A 149 0.36 15.75 14.22
C LEU A 149 0.93 14.79 13.17
N VAL A 150 0.46 13.53 13.15
CA VAL A 150 0.88 12.52 12.15
C VAL A 150 0.47 12.94 10.75
N GLU A 151 -0.77 13.40 10.57
CA GLU A 151 -1.28 13.92 9.29
C GLU A 151 -0.46 15.12 8.81
N GLU A 152 -0.14 16.07 9.69
CA GLU A 152 0.67 17.23 9.36
C GLU A 152 2.11 16.86 8.94
N ARG A 153 2.63 15.69 9.32
CA ARG A 153 3.96 15.21 8.88
C ARG A 153 3.94 14.55 7.49
N GLN A 154 2.79 14.11 6.99
CA GLN A 154 2.67 13.37 5.72
C GLN A 154 3.33 14.06 4.50
N PRO A 155 3.25 15.39 4.32
CA PRO A 155 3.89 16.07 3.20
C PRO A 155 5.42 16.00 3.19
N MET A 156 6.07 15.71 4.32
CA MET A 156 7.52 15.48 4.37
C MET A 156 7.91 14.08 3.92
N LEU A 157 6.97 13.12 3.96
CA LEU A 157 7.21 11.72 3.61
C LEU A 157 6.84 11.42 2.15
N ARG A 158 5.94 12.23 1.56
CA ARG A 158 5.50 12.06 0.17
C ARG A 158 6.32 12.95 -0.77
N VAL A 159 7.12 12.30 -1.61
CA VAL A 159 7.78 12.82 -2.82
C VAL A 159 9.01 13.70 -2.57
N CYS A 160 10.18 13.08 -2.76
CA CYS A 160 11.41 13.73 -3.16
C CYS A 160 11.67 13.33 -4.62
N ARG A 161 11.91 14.29 -5.53
CA ARG A 161 12.52 13.96 -6.83
C ARG A 161 13.97 13.53 -6.57
N ALA A 162 14.53 12.68 -7.43
CA ALA A 162 15.95 12.35 -7.34
C ALA A 162 16.78 13.65 -7.38
N GLY A 163 17.55 13.92 -6.31
CA GLY A 163 18.34 15.15 -6.15
C GLY A 163 17.69 16.28 -5.34
N GLU A 164 16.41 16.19 -4.95
CA GLU A 164 15.72 17.21 -4.15
C GLU A 164 15.32 16.68 -2.76
N SER A 165 15.65 17.41 -1.69
CA SER A 165 15.32 17.00 -0.32
C SER A 165 13.83 17.19 0.05
N THR A 166 13.06 17.98 -0.72
CA THR A 166 11.61 18.16 -0.55
C THR A 166 10.96 18.74 -1.83
N THR A 167 9.73 18.34 -2.15
CA THR A 167 8.88 18.98 -3.18
C THR A 167 8.25 20.32 -2.75
N LEU A 168 8.44 20.72 -1.49
CA LEU A 168 7.92 21.97 -0.94
C LEU A 168 8.93 23.10 -1.10
N GLY A 169 8.55 24.19 -1.77
CA GLY A 169 9.37 25.42 -1.78
C GLY A 169 9.53 26.01 -0.37
N THR A 170 10.49 26.93 -0.17
CA THR A 170 10.89 27.49 1.13
C THR A 170 9.72 28.00 1.98
N ARG A 171 8.77 28.70 1.36
CA ARG A 171 7.55 29.20 2.04
C ARG A 171 6.64 28.06 2.52
N GLY A 172 6.55 26.97 1.76
CA GLY A 172 5.80 25.77 2.13
C GLY A 172 6.45 25.05 3.31
N GLN A 173 7.77 24.90 3.28
CA GLN A 173 8.55 24.33 4.39
C GLN A 173 8.41 25.15 5.68
N GLN A 174 8.50 26.48 5.62
CA GLN A 174 8.33 27.36 6.78
C GLN A 174 6.93 27.22 7.38
N ARG A 175 5.88 27.29 6.56
CA ARG A 175 4.49 27.14 7.02
C ARG A 175 4.25 25.78 7.67
N LEU A 176 4.78 24.71 7.07
CA LEU A 176 4.69 23.36 7.63
C LEU A 176 5.40 23.25 8.98
N THR A 177 6.60 23.82 9.09
CA THR A 177 7.39 23.82 10.32
C THR A 177 6.67 24.55 11.46
N GLU A 178 6.05 25.69 11.16
CA GLU A 178 5.22 26.42 12.13
C GLU A 178 3.99 25.64 12.56
N ALA A 179 3.29 24.99 11.61
CA ALA A 179 2.14 24.14 11.90
C ALA A 179 2.54 22.97 12.81
N LEU A 180 3.62 22.27 12.48
CA LEU A 180 4.18 21.19 13.30
C LEU A 180 4.55 21.68 14.70
N ARG A 181 5.15 22.87 14.84
CA ARG A 181 5.46 23.46 16.15
C ARG A 181 4.18 23.68 16.97
N LYS A 182 3.14 24.25 16.37
CA LYS A 182 1.83 24.45 17.03
C LYS A 182 1.19 23.12 17.44
N ARG A 183 1.21 22.11 16.57
CA ARG A 183 0.69 20.76 16.84
C ARG A 183 1.45 20.08 17.98
N LYS A 184 2.79 20.14 17.97
CA LYS A 184 3.66 19.60 19.05
C LYS A 184 3.37 20.26 20.40
N ALA A 185 3.23 21.59 20.43
CA ALA A 185 2.87 22.32 21.64
C ALA A 185 1.51 21.89 22.18
N LYS A 186 0.49 21.82 21.30
CA LYS A 186 -0.85 21.34 21.69
C LYS A 186 -0.82 19.90 22.22
N LEU A 187 -0.06 19.01 21.57
CA LEU A 187 0.11 17.62 22.00
C LEU A 187 0.75 17.52 23.39
N ARG A 188 1.74 18.38 23.69
CA ARG A 188 2.36 18.42 25.02
C ARG A 188 1.35 18.82 26.09
N THR A 189 0.51 19.82 25.81
CA THR A 189 -0.55 20.25 26.72
C THR A 189 -1.57 19.14 26.98
N THR A 190 -2.09 18.51 25.92
CA THR A 190 -3.07 17.42 26.07
C THR A 190 -2.47 16.20 26.76
N LEU A 191 -1.20 15.88 26.51
CA LEU A 191 -0.48 14.81 27.20
C LEU A 191 -0.35 15.08 28.70
N ASN A 192 0.00 16.30 29.09
CA ASN A 192 0.12 16.66 30.51
C ASN A 192 -1.25 16.53 31.21
N THR A 193 -2.34 16.99 30.57
CA THR A 193 -3.70 16.82 31.09
C THR A 193 -4.08 15.36 31.23
N TYR A 194 -3.81 14.53 30.21
CA TYR A 194 -4.06 13.10 30.26
C TYR A 194 -3.29 12.42 31.40
N ASN A 195 -1.97 12.62 31.48
CA ASN A 195 -1.13 11.99 32.51
C ASN A 195 -1.55 12.42 33.91
N ARG A 196 -1.89 13.70 34.13
CA ARG A 196 -2.42 14.19 35.42
C ARG A 196 -3.69 13.45 35.83
N LEU A 197 -4.67 13.36 34.92
CA LEU A 197 -5.94 12.69 35.20
C LEU A 197 -5.76 11.18 35.39
N ALA A 198 -4.90 10.54 34.58
CA ALA A 198 -4.59 9.12 34.68
C ALA A 198 -3.93 8.80 36.03
N GLN A 199 -2.96 9.59 36.48
CA GLN A 199 -2.35 9.44 37.80
C GLN A 199 -3.36 9.61 38.93
N ALA A 200 -4.24 10.62 38.85
CA ALA A 200 -5.28 10.85 39.85
C ALA A 200 -6.30 9.70 39.93
N PHE A 201 -6.54 9.01 38.81
CA PHE A 201 -7.34 7.79 38.76
C PHE A 201 -6.60 6.61 39.37
N ILE A 202 -5.37 6.32 38.94
CA ILE A 202 -4.50 5.26 39.46
C ILE A 202 -4.40 5.33 41.00
N GLN A 203 -4.14 6.52 41.53
CA GLN A 203 -4.06 6.76 42.98
C GLN A 203 -5.36 6.43 43.72
N SER A 204 -6.51 6.59 43.06
CA SER A 204 -7.81 6.27 43.66
C SER A 204 -8.27 4.83 43.47
N THR A 205 -7.65 4.07 42.58
CA THR A 205 -8.04 2.68 42.26
C THR A 205 -6.80 1.82 42.01
N PRO A 206 -5.99 1.52 43.05
CA PRO A 206 -4.73 0.80 42.90
C PRO A 206 -4.91 -0.66 42.46
N ASP A 207 -6.01 -1.32 42.87
CA ASP A 207 -6.24 -2.75 42.62
C ASP A 207 -6.87 -3.04 41.24
N ARG A 208 -7.10 -2.01 40.42
CA ARG A 208 -7.76 -2.14 39.12
C ARG A 208 -6.79 -1.81 37.99
N PRO A 209 -6.86 -2.53 36.85
CA PRO A 209 -6.20 -2.10 35.63
C PRO A 209 -6.54 -0.64 35.32
N ALA A 210 -5.51 0.17 35.09
CA ALA A 210 -5.65 1.60 34.84
C ALA A 210 -4.96 2.02 33.54
N PRO A 211 -5.45 3.07 32.87
CA PRO A 211 -4.79 3.59 31.67
C PRO A 211 -3.34 3.98 31.95
N PRO A 212 -2.36 3.51 31.17
CA PRO A 212 -0.95 3.76 31.43
C PRO A 212 -0.57 5.22 31.17
N VAL A 213 0.27 5.79 32.01
CA VAL A 213 0.92 7.08 31.71
C VAL A 213 2.00 6.90 30.66
N ILE A 214 2.23 7.93 29.83
CA ILE A 214 3.23 7.87 28.77
C ILE A 214 4.07 9.13 28.70
N GLU A 215 5.36 8.97 28.45
CA GLU A 215 6.25 10.10 28.19
C GLU A 215 6.10 10.61 26.76
N TYR A 216 6.40 11.88 26.56
CA TYR A 216 6.26 12.50 25.24
C TYR A 216 7.10 11.82 24.16
N ALA A 217 8.34 11.39 24.49
CA ALA A 217 9.21 10.71 23.54
C ALA A 217 8.57 9.40 23.06
N ALA A 218 8.13 8.56 24.01
CA ALA A 218 7.42 7.31 23.73
C ALA A 218 6.12 7.52 22.96
N LEU A 219 5.34 8.55 23.31
CA LEU A 219 4.11 8.91 22.60
C LEU A 219 4.38 9.23 21.12
N THR A 220 5.44 9.99 20.83
CA THR A 220 5.76 10.38 19.45
C THR A 220 6.35 9.26 18.60
N SER A 221 6.79 8.15 19.21
CA SER A 221 7.23 6.94 18.53
C SER A 221 6.11 5.91 18.31
N LEU A 222 4.94 6.10 18.95
CA LEU A 222 3.83 5.17 18.76
C LEU A 222 3.34 5.17 17.31
N GLN A 223 2.87 4.00 16.87
CA GLN A 223 2.06 3.90 15.67
C GLN A 223 0.60 4.25 15.97
N SER A 224 -0.18 4.56 14.94
CA SER A 224 -1.60 4.93 15.10
C SER A 224 -2.51 3.78 15.58
N ASP A 225 -2.04 2.55 15.46
CA ASP A 225 -2.69 1.28 15.80
C ASP A 225 -2.10 0.62 17.06
N ASP A 226 -1.22 1.33 17.77
CA ASP A 226 -0.61 0.86 19.03
C ASP A 226 -1.64 0.50 20.12
N THR A 227 -1.29 -0.43 21.01
CA THR A 227 -2.18 -0.91 22.09
C THR A 227 -2.57 0.18 23.07
N PHE A 228 -1.72 1.21 23.22
CA PHE A 228 -2.03 2.39 24.01
C PHE A 228 -3.37 3.01 23.63
N TRP A 229 -3.74 2.98 22.34
CA TRP A 229 -4.99 3.56 21.84
C TRP A 229 -6.22 2.68 22.03
N ASN A 230 -6.10 1.50 22.65
CA ASN A 230 -7.24 0.64 22.97
C ASN A 230 -8.04 1.25 24.13
N ASP A 231 -9.33 1.50 23.89
CA ASP A 231 -10.26 2.10 24.87
C ASP A 231 -11.08 1.06 25.63
N GLY A 232 -10.84 -0.25 25.39
CA GLY A 232 -11.53 -1.34 26.07
C GLY A 232 -11.44 -1.26 27.60
N ILE A 233 -10.39 -0.66 28.17
CA ILE A 233 -10.26 -0.47 29.62
C ILE A 233 -11.38 0.39 30.23
N PHE A 234 -12.00 1.27 29.44
CA PHE A 234 -13.08 2.14 29.91
C PHE A 234 -14.44 1.44 29.93
N THR A 235 -14.65 0.47 29.04
CA THR A 235 -15.95 -0.17 28.82
C THR A 235 -15.99 -1.63 29.28
N ASN A 236 -14.88 -2.36 29.14
CA ASN A 236 -14.78 -3.81 29.31
C ASN A 236 -13.63 -4.19 30.27
N ALA A 237 -13.60 -3.60 31.46
CA ALA A 237 -12.47 -3.74 32.38
C ALA A 237 -12.22 -5.16 32.94
N ASN A 238 -13.14 -6.09 32.72
CA ASN A 238 -13.02 -7.49 33.14
C ASN A 238 -12.57 -8.41 31.99
N GLU A 239 -12.57 -7.91 30.76
CA GLU A 239 -12.25 -8.70 29.58
C GLU A 239 -10.74 -8.75 29.33
N PRO A 240 -10.12 -9.94 29.19
CA PRO A 240 -8.66 -10.05 29.02
C PRO A 240 -8.15 -9.28 27.79
N TRP A 241 -8.86 -9.35 26.67
CA TRP A 241 -8.52 -8.59 25.45
C TRP A 241 -8.50 -7.07 25.66
N ALA A 242 -9.24 -6.56 26.64
CA ALA A 242 -9.37 -5.13 26.92
C ALA A 242 -8.35 -4.61 27.94
N VAL A 243 -7.93 -5.44 28.91
CA VAL A 243 -7.09 -4.98 30.04
C VAL A 243 -5.73 -5.65 30.18
N ASP A 244 -5.55 -6.89 29.72
CA ASP A 244 -4.28 -7.61 29.88
C ASP A 244 -3.31 -7.28 28.72
N PRO A 245 -2.16 -6.61 29.00
CA PRO A 245 -1.19 -6.27 27.97
C PRO A 245 -0.60 -7.50 27.26
N LEU A 246 -0.49 -8.64 27.95
CA LEU A 246 0.05 -9.86 27.35
C LEU A 246 -0.95 -10.50 26.39
N THR A 247 -2.24 -10.54 26.77
CA THR A 247 -3.33 -10.94 25.86
C THR A 247 -3.37 -10.04 24.63
N GLN A 248 -3.34 -8.72 24.81
CA GLN A 248 -3.35 -7.74 23.71
C GLN A 248 -2.15 -7.87 22.78
N ARG A 249 -0.96 -8.13 23.33
CA ARG A 249 0.26 -8.38 22.57
C ARG A 249 0.17 -9.71 21.81
N GLY A 250 -0.37 -10.75 22.43
CA GLY A 250 -0.57 -12.07 21.83
C GLY A 250 -1.54 -12.03 20.65
N ILE A 251 -2.70 -11.37 20.80
CA ILE A 251 -3.67 -11.13 19.72
C ILE A 251 -2.99 -10.50 18.51
N ARG A 252 -2.24 -9.40 18.72
CA ARG A 252 -1.54 -8.69 17.64
C ARG A 252 -0.44 -9.54 17.02
N ALA A 253 0.39 -10.19 17.83
CA ALA A 253 1.47 -11.03 17.33
C ALA A 253 0.93 -12.18 16.46
N LEU A 254 -0.16 -12.82 16.89
CA LEU A 254 -0.85 -13.87 16.13
C LEU A 254 -1.49 -13.34 14.84
N ALA A 255 -2.14 -12.18 14.89
CA ALA A 255 -2.68 -11.53 13.70
C ALA A 255 -1.58 -11.16 12.68
N CYS A 256 -0.46 -10.60 13.15
CA CYS A 256 0.71 -10.29 12.33
C CYS A 256 1.34 -11.55 11.74
N LEU A 257 1.49 -12.63 12.51
CA LEU A 257 1.99 -13.91 12.01
C LEU A 257 1.10 -14.44 10.88
N ASN A 258 -0.21 -14.50 11.13
CA ASN A 258 -1.19 -14.97 10.14
C ASN A 258 -1.19 -14.10 8.88
N ARG A 259 -1.01 -12.77 9.03
CA ARG A 259 -0.91 -11.85 7.90
C ARG A 259 0.38 -12.03 7.12
N ALA A 260 1.51 -12.16 7.78
CA ALA A 260 2.80 -12.42 7.15
C ALA A 260 2.78 -13.72 6.35
N LEU A 261 2.22 -14.80 6.91
CA LEU A 261 2.05 -16.07 6.19
C LEU A 261 1.17 -15.94 4.95
N LYS A 262 0.07 -15.17 5.03
CA LYS A 262 -0.79 -14.89 3.86
C LYS A 262 -0.05 -14.05 2.82
N GLU A 263 0.72 -13.05 3.25
CA GLU A 263 1.48 -12.18 2.36
C GLU A 263 2.58 -12.95 1.62
N LYS A 264 3.37 -13.77 2.32
CA LYS A 264 4.37 -14.65 1.70
C LYS A 264 3.75 -15.54 0.62
N ARG A 265 2.58 -16.14 0.89
CA ARG A 265 1.84 -16.91 -0.12
C ARG A 265 1.41 -16.05 -1.30
N ARG A 266 0.88 -14.85 -1.07
CA ARG A 266 0.48 -13.94 -2.16
C ARG A 266 1.67 -13.56 -3.04
N LEU A 267 2.79 -13.16 -2.44
CA LEU A 267 4.02 -12.83 -3.17
C LEU A 267 4.53 -14.02 -4.00
N THR A 268 4.41 -15.24 -3.46
CA THR A 268 4.72 -16.49 -4.20
C THR A 268 3.90 -16.58 -5.50
N TRP A 269 2.60 -16.25 -5.46
CA TRP A 269 1.72 -16.24 -6.63
C TRP A 269 2.00 -15.07 -7.58
N GLU A 270 2.20 -13.86 -7.04
CA GLU A 270 2.41 -12.66 -7.86
C GLU A 270 3.69 -12.73 -8.69
N VAL A 271 4.79 -13.27 -8.14
CA VAL A 271 6.05 -13.45 -8.89
C VAL A 271 5.86 -14.41 -10.06
N ARG A 272 5.19 -15.55 -9.82
CA ARG A 272 4.89 -16.53 -10.88
C ARG A 272 3.93 -15.98 -11.91
N ARG A 273 2.95 -15.18 -11.48
CA ARG A 273 2.02 -14.50 -12.37
C ARG A 273 2.74 -13.50 -13.26
N ALA A 274 3.64 -12.69 -12.70
CA ALA A 274 4.46 -11.74 -13.45
C ALA A 274 5.36 -12.46 -14.47
N MET A 275 6.04 -13.53 -14.07
CA MET A 275 6.87 -14.34 -14.97
C MET A 275 6.04 -15.01 -16.07
N ARG A 276 4.85 -15.55 -15.76
CA ARG A 276 3.94 -16.15 -16.76
C ARG A 276 3.44 -15.10 -17.74
N TRP A 277 3.01 -13.93 -17.25
CA TRP A 277 2.58 -12.83 -18.11
C TRP A 277 3.71 -12.43 -19.07
N ALA A 278 4.91 -12.18 -18.55
CA ALA A 278 6.04 -11.77 -19.37
C ALA A 278 6.41 -12.84 -20.42
N THR A 279 6.47 -14.12 -20.02
CA THR A 279 6.84 -15.21 -20.95
C THR A 279 5.78 -15.46 -22.02
N GLN A 280 4.50 -15.34 -21.68
CA GLN A 280 3.40 -15.45 -22.63
C GLN A 280 3.34 -14.24 -23.56
N ASN A 281 3.50 -13.03 -23.01
CA ASN A 281 3.52 -11.80 -23.81
C ASN A 281 4.68 -11.80 -24.79
N HIS A 282 5.88 -12.19 -24.35
CA HIS A 282 7.05 -12.36 -25.21
C HIS A 282 6.75 -13.32 -26.37
N ARG A 283 6.20 -14.52 -26.11
CA ARG A 283 5.86 -15.49 -27.17
C ARG A 283 4.84 -14.91 -28.16
N ARG A 284 3.81 -14.25 -27.65
CA ARG A 284 2.77 -13.63 -28.45
C ARG A 284 3.34 -12.55 -29.36
N LEU A 285 4.18 -11.65 -28.82
CA LEU A 285 4.81 -10.58 -29.58
C LEU A 285 5.77 -11.14 -30.65
N VAL A 286 6.56 -12.16 -30.33
CA VAL A 286 7.40 -12.85 -31.33
C VAL A 286 6.55 -13.43 -32.46
N SER A 287 5.41 -14.06 -32.16
CA SER A 287 4.49 -14.55 -33.19
C SER A 287 3.97 -13.42 -34.09
N LEU A 288 3.49 -12.32 -33.48
CA LEU A 288 2.97 -11.18 -34.22
C LEU A 288 4.05 -10.52 -35.09
N ILE A 289 5.28 -10.39 -34.59
CA ILE A 289 6.43 -9.88 -35.34
C ILE A 289 6.75 -10.78 -36.53
N ASN A 290 6.72 -12.11 -36.34
CA ASN A 290 6.96 -13.05 -37.43
C ASN A 290 5.89 -12.92 -38.53
N ASP A 291 4.62 -12.87 -38.15
CA ASP A 291 3.50 -12.73 -39.10
C ASP A 291 3.54 -11.38 -39.82
N ALA A 292 3.83 -10.31 -39.09
CA ALA A 292 3.98 -8.97 -39.65
C ALA A 292 5.13 -8.95 -40.65
N ARG A 293 6.30 -9.51 -40.31
CA ARG A 293 7.44 -9.62 -41.22
C ARG A 293 7.08 -10.34 -42.52
N VAL A 294 6.44 -11.51 -42.44
CA VAL A 294 6.03 -12.27 -43.63
C VAL A 294 5.08 -11.45 -44.51
N TYR A 295 4.13 -10.74 -43.88
CA TYR A 295 3.23 -9.85 -44.60
C TYR A 295 3.99 -8.70 -45.28
N MET A 296 4.92 -8.04 -44.59
CA MET A 296 5.73 -6.96 -45.17
C MET A 296 6.56 -7.42 -46.36
N GLU A 297 7.23 -8.57 -46.24
CA GLU A 297 8.01 -9.17 -47.33
C GLU A 297 7.12 -9.45 -48.56
N SER A 298 5.86 -9.87 -48.36
CA SER A 298 4.92 -10.07 -49.47
C SER A 298 4.42 -8.77 -50.13
N ARG A 299 4.64 -7.62 -49.47
CA ARG A 299 4.24 -6.28 -49.91
C ARG A 299 5.40 -5.47 -50.51
N GLU A 300 6.63 -5.96 -50.44
CA GLU A 300 7.78 -5.34 -51.09
C GLU A 300 7.52 -5.14 -52.59
N GLY A 301 7.89 -3.97 -53.13
CA GLY A 301 7.67 -3.63 -54.54
C GLY A 301 6.25 -3.14 -54.90
N ASN A 302 5.41 -2.83 -53.90
CA ASN A 302 4.05 -2.26 -54.07
C ASN A 302 3.15 -3.02 -55.06
N PRO A 303 2.85 -4.32 -54.79
CA PRO A 303 1.98 -5.09 -55.66
C PRO A 303 0.55 -4.51 -55.70
N PRO A 304 -0.13 -4.58 -56.86
CA PRO A 304 -1.41 -3.89 -57.12
C PRO A 304 -2.60 -4.48 -56.34
N GLU A 305 -2.55 -5.75 -55.96
CA GLU A 305 -3.60 -6.40 -55.17
C GLU A 305 -3.39 -6.09 -53.69
N PRO A 306 -4.43 -5.77 -52.89
CA PRO A 306 -4.30 -5.62 -51.45
C PRO A 306 -4.02 -7.00 -50.84
N GLY A 307 -2.82 -7.21 -50.30
CA GLY A 307 -2.40 -8.50 -49.74
C GLY A 307 -3.34 -8.98 -48.63
N VAL A 308 -3.39 -10.29 -48.40
CA VAL A 308 -4.22 -10.87 -47.32
C VAL A 308 -3.54 -10.61 -45.98
N ILE A 309 -4.20 -9.86 -45.10
CA ILE A 309 -3.71 -9.59 -43.75
C ILE A 309 -3.77 -10.90 -42.94
N PRO A 310 -2.69 -11.29 -42.24
CA PRO A 310 -2.70 -12.44 -41.35
C PRO A 310 -3.77 -12.30 -40.24
N PRO A 311 -4.54 -13.35 -39.92
CA PRO A 311 -5.60 -13.28 -38.90
C PRO A 311 -5.12 -12.79 -37.53
N THR A 312 -3.87 -13.09 -37.18
CA THR A 312 -3.23 -12.65 -35.94
C THR A 312 -3.04 -11.13 -35.86
N LEU A 313 -2.99 -10.44 -37.01
CA LEU A 313 -2.81 -9.00 -37.12
C LEU A 313 -4.12 -8.25 -37.38
N ASP A 314 -5.22 -8.94 -37.68
CA ASP A 314 -6.53 -8.34 -37.99
C ASP A 314 -6.98 -7.33 -36.94
N ALA A 315 -6.78 -7.66 -35.67
CA ALA A 315 -7.15 -6.79 -34.56
C ALA A 315 -6.35 -5.47 -34.54
N ILE A 316 -5.07 -5.51 -34.94
CA ILE A 316 -4.21 -4.32 -34.98
C ILE A 316 -4.57 -3.49 -36.22
N PHE A 317 -4.70 -4.13 -37.38
CA PHE A 317 -5.07 -3.45 -38.63
C PHE A 317 -6.49 -2.89 -38.62
N GLY A 318 -7.41 -3.48 -37.86
CA GLY A 318 -8.79 -3.03 -37.68
C GLY A 318 -8.98 -1.92 -36.63
N HIS A 319 -7.92 -1.49 -35.95
CA HIS A 319 -8.00 -0.44 -34.93
C HIS A 319 -8.35 0.92 -35.56
N LEU A 320 -9.12 1.77 -34.86
CA LEU A 320 -9.67 3.02 -35.43
C LEU A 320 -8.58 3.97 -35.98
N VAL A 321 -7.43 3.99 -35.33
CA VAL A 321 -6.23 4.76 -35.75
C VAL A 321 -5.73 4.35 -37.14
N MET A 322 -5.90 3.09 -37.52
CA MET A 322 -5.46 2.61 -38.84
C MET A 322 -6.31 3.17 -39.97
N ASN A 323 -7.51 3.69 -39.68
CA ASN A 323 -8.39 4.29 -40.68
C ASN A 323 -8.00 5.72 -41.04
N SER A 324 -7.25 6.43 -40.17
CA SER A 324 -6.73 7.77 -40.46
C SER A 324 -5.42 7.76 -41.25
N LEU A 325 -4.79 6.60 -41.43
CA LEU A 325 -3.53 6.49 -42.16
C LEU A 325 -3.74 6.43 -43.68
N PRO A 326 -2.99 7.23 -44.47
CA PRO A 326 -3.32 7.50 -45.88
C PRO A 326 -2.96 6.35 -46.83
N THR A 327 -1.94 5.55 -46.53
CA THR A 327 -1.52 4.43 -47.39
C THR A 327 -1.33 3.13 -46.60
N GLN A 328 -1.40 1.99 -47.31
CA GLN A 328 -1.12 0.68 -46.72
C GLN A 328 0.33 0.58 -46.21
N ALA A 329 1.28 1.30 -46.83
CA ALA A 329 2.67 1.36 -46.38
C ALA A 329 2.79 2.03 -44.99
N PHE A 330 2.09 3.16 -44.77
CA PHE A 330 2.05 3.79 -43.44
C PHE A 330 1.42 2.89 -42.38
N LYS A 331 0.34 2.17 -42.71
CA LYS A 331 -0.28 1.19 -41.80
C LYS A 331 0.70 0.10 -41.40
N ILE A 332 1.44 -0.44 -42.37
CA ILE A 332 2.47 -1.45 -42.13
C ILE A 332 3.59 -0.92 -41.24
N GLY A 333 4.08 0.29 -41.49
CA GLY A 333 5.11 0.95 -40.68
C GLY A 333 4.69 1.12 -39.22
N VAL A 334 3.46 1.60 -38.98
CA VAL A 334 2.92 1.77 -37.61
C VAL A 334 2.79 0.42 -36.90
N VAL A 335 2.34 -0.63 -37.58
CA VAL A 335 2.27 -1.99 -36.99
C VAL A 335 3.66 -2.49 -36.60
N ALA A 336 4.65 -2.32 -37.49
CA ALA A 336 6.03 -2.71 -37.23
C ALA A 336 6.59 -1.98 -36.00
N GLN A 337 6.39 -0.66 -35.93
CA GLN A 337 6.85 0.19 -34.84
C GLN A 337 6.21 -0.17 -33.50
N VAL A 338 4.88 -0.36 -33.47
CA VAL A 338 4.15 -0.72 -32.24
C VAL A 338 4.60 -2.08 -31.73
N LEU A 339 4.71 -3.08 -32.61
CA LEU A 339 5.12 -4.43 -32.24
C LEU A 339 6.57 -4.45 -31.73
N GLN A 340 7.50 -3.81 -32.44
CA GLN A 340 8.89 -3.76 -32.04
C GLN A 340 9.06 -3.03 -30.71
N THR A 341 8.40 -1.89 -30.52
CA THR A 341 8.52 -1.14 -29.26
C THR A 341 7.94 -1.92 -28.09
N SER A 342 6.76 -2.52 -28.25
CA SER A 342 6.14 -3.35 -27.20
C SER A 342 7.00 -4.57 -26.86
N PHE A 343 7.67 -5.15 -27.86
CA PHE A 343 8.59 -6.26 -27.68
C PHE A 343 9.86 -5.84 -26.94
N GLN A 344 10.44 -4.69 -27.30
CA GLN A 344 11.59 -4.12 -26.61
C GLN A 344 11.27 -3.85 -25.14
N GLU A 345 10.14 -3.19 -24.84
CA GLU A 345 9.68 -2.96 -23.47
C GLU A 345 9.52 -4.27 -22.69
N THR A 346 8.98 -5.31 -23.33
CA THR A 346 8.85 -6.64 -22.71
C THR A 346 10.22 -7.24 -22.41
N CYS A 347 11.19 -7.13 -23.33
CA CYS A 347 12.55 -7.62 -23.12
C CYS A 347 13.26 -6.87 -21.99
N ASP A 348 13.12 -5.55 -21.95
CA ASP A 348 13.70 -4.69 -20.92
C ASP A 348 13.11 -5.02 -19.54
N LEU A 349 11.80 -5.23 -19.44
CA LEU A 349 11.15 -5.70 -18.22
C LEU A 349 11.69 -7.07 -17.79
N GLN A 350 11.84 -8.02 -18.71
CA GLN A 350 12.39 -9.35 -18.38
C GLN A 350 13.83 -9.27 -17.86
N LEU A 351 14.67 -8.42 -18.45
CA LEU A 351 16.04 -8.19 -17.99
C LEU A 351 16.07 -7.50 -16.62
N GLU A 352 15.29 -6.43 -16.44
CA GLU A 352 15.20 -5.69 -15.17
C GLU A 352 14.70 -6.58 -14.03
N TRP A 353 13.74 -7.45 -14.33
CA TRP A 353 13.11 -8.31 -13.34
C TRP A 353 13.92 -9.54 -13.00
N ASN A 354 14.81 -9.99 -13.88
CA ASN A 354 15.50 -11.27 -13.77
C ASN A 354 16.10 -11.51 -12.39
N ASP A 355 16.91 -10.58 -11.91
CA ASP A 355 17.68 -10.79 -10.67
C ASP A 355 16.75 -10.88 -9.45
N LYS A 356 15.83 -9.92 -9.32
CA LYS A 356 14.97 -9.77 -8.13
C LYS A 356 13.79 -10.74 -8.13
N LEU A 357 13.17 -11.01 -9.28
CA LEU A 357 12.11 -12.02 -9.35
C LEU A 357 12.66 -13.42 -9.13
N LEU A 358 13.84 -13.77 -9.65
CA LEU A 358 14.44 -15.09 -9.40
C LEU A 358 14.77 -15.26 -7.91
N GLU A 359 15.26 -14.22 -7.26
CA GLU A 359 15.51 -14.25 -5.81
C GLU A 359 14.22 -14.54 -5.02
N VAL A 360 13.13 -13.82 -5.30
CA VAL A 360 11.83 -14.09 -4.65
C VAL A 360 11.27 -15.46 -5.03
N PHE A 361 11.44 -15.88 -6.28
CA PHE A 361 11.02 -17.20 -6.76
C PHE A 361 11.70 -18.32 -5.99
N GLN A 362 13.01 -18.21 -5.74
CA GLN A 362 13.82 -19.18 -5.00
C GLN A 362 13.55 -19.16 -3.50
N LYS A 363 13.29 -17.98 -2.90
CA LYS A 363 12.96 -17.84 -1.47
C LYS A 363 11.54 -18.28 -1.13
N THR A 364 10.67 -18.51 -2.12
CA THR A 364 9.27 -18.90 -1.90
C THR A 364 9.03 -20.39 -2.15
N SER A 365 7.95 -20.93 -1.59
CA SER A 365 7.63 -22.34 -1.72
C SER A 365 7.37 -22.74 -3.18
N PRO A 366 7.88 -23.91 -3.64
CA PRO A 366 7.70 -24.37 -5.01
C PRO A 366 6.23 -24.63 -5.33
N GLN A 367 5.84 -24.38 -6.58
CA GLN A 367 4.52 -24.63 -7.14
C GLN A 367 4.60 -25.55 -8.36
N TYR A 368 3.46 -26.16 -8.71
CA TYR A 368 3.35 -26.97 -9.90
C TYR A 368 3.63 -26.15 -11.18
N GLY A 369 4.48 -26.67 -12.05
CA GLY A 369 4.87 -26.01 -13.31
C GLY A 369 6.02 -25.01 -13.19
N ASP A 370 6.63 -24.87 -12.01
CA ASP A 370 7.76 -23.95 -11.79
C ASP A 370 8.99 -24.28 -12.65
N GLU A 371 9.31 -25.56 -12.82
CA GLU A 371 10.43 -25.99 -13.67
C GLU A 371 10.24 -25.57 -15.12
N PHE A 372 9.03 -25.76 -15.66
CA PHE A 372 8.70 -25.36 -17.02
C PHE A 372 8.72 -23.83 -17.20
N LEU A 373 8.19 -23.10 -16.21
CA LEU A 373 8.18 -21.64 -16.22
C LEU A 373 9.61 -21.08 -16.17
N LEU A 374 10.45 -21.60 -15.27
CA LEU A 374 11.84 -21.20 -15.14
C LEU A 374 12.65 -21.57 -16.39
N GLY A 375 12.43 -22.75 -16.96
CA GLY A 375 13.06 -23.17 -18.22
C GLY A 375 12.69 -22.22 -19.38
N THR A 376 11.40 -21.89 -19.51
CA THR A 376 10.92 -20.91 -20.50
C THR A 376 11.55 -19.54 -20.29
N TRP A 377 11.54 -19.04 -19.05
CA TRP A 377 12.11 -17.74 -18.68
C TRP A 377 13.59 -17.64 -19.05
N ASN A 378 14.38 -18.65 -18.66
CA ASN A 378 15.80 -18.72 -18.96
C ASN A 378 16.08 -18.80 -20.47
N GLN A 379 15.30 -19.59 -21.20
CA GLN A 379 15.44 -19.68 -22.65
C GLN A 379 15.19 -18.32 -23.34
N GLN A 380 14.14 -17.61 -22.93
CA GLN A 380 13.84 -16.28 -23.47
C GLN A 380 14.94 -15.28 -23.13
N LEU A 381 15.43 -15.26 -21.88
CA LEU A 381 16.53 -14.38 -21.49
C LEU A 381 17.83 -14.65 -22.25
N GLN A 382 18.13 -15.92 -22.53
CA GLN A 382 19.28 -16.27 -23.38
C GLN A 382 19.12 -15.71 -24.79
N ARG A 383 17.92 -15.80 -25.37
CA ARG A 383 17.63 -15.22 -26.69
C ARG A 383 17.73 -13.70 -26.68
N ILE A 384 17.20 -13.04 -25.64
CA ILE A 384 17.28 -11.59 -25.46
C ILE A 384 18.75 -11.15 -25.40
N LYS A 385 19.57 -11.79 -24.55
CA LYS A 385 21.01 -11.50 -24.44
C LYS A 385 21.73 -11.70 -25.78
N CYS A 386 21.45 -12.80 -26.47
CA CYS A 386 22.00 -13.06 -27.80
C CYS A 386 21.62 -11.95 -28.80
N ALA A 387 20.35 -11.51 -28.83
CA ALA A 387 19.94 -10.42 -29.71
C ALA A 387 20.57 -9.05 -29.35
N ILE A 388 20.89 -8.80 -28.08
CA ILE A 388 21.69 -7.64 -27.67
C ILE A 388 23.11 -7.75 -28.21
N ASP A 389 23.75 -8.91 -28.05
CA ASP A 389 25.13 -9.15 -28.49
C ASP A 389 25.30 -9.00 -30.01
N TYR A 390 24.26 -9.36 -30.79
CA TYR A 390 24.22 -9.18 -32.24
C TYR A 390 23.62 -7.84 -32.70
N HIS A 391 23.39 -6.89 -31.78
CA HIS A 391 22.77 -5.58 -32.08
C HIS A 391 21.44 -5.67 -32.85
N CYS A 392 20.70 -6.75 -32.63
CA CYS A 392 19.42 -7.04 -33.32
C CYS A 392 18.20 -6.42 -32.60
N LEU A 393 18.35 -6.03 -31.34
CA LEU A 393 17.41 -5.16 -30.64
C LEU A 393 17.78 -3.70 -30.96
N THR A 394 17.38 -3.22 -32.13
CA THR A 394 17.71 -1.86 -32.58
C THR A 394 16.86 -0.82 -31.84
N GLN A 395 17.43 0.37 -31.61
CA GLN A 395 16.68 1.55 -31.12
C GLN A 395 15.91 2.27 -32.24
N ILE A 396 16.04 1.82 -33.48
CA ILE A 396 15.35 2.39 -34.64
C ILE A 396 13.93 1.80 -34.69
N PRO A 397 12.88 2.60 -34.45
CA PRO A 397 11.51 2.12 -34.45
C PRO A 397 11.10 1.60 -35.83
N GLY A 398 10.45 0.43 -35.88
CA GLY A 398 9.88 -0.15 -37.11
C GLY A 398 10.82 -1.06 -37.93
N HIS A 399 12.12 -1.13 -37.60
CA HIS A 399 13.07 -2.01 -38.26
C HIS A 399 12.99 -3.47 -37.78
N MET A 400 12.13 -4.29 -38.42
CA MET A 400 12.01 -5.72 -38.13
C MET A 400 13.11 -6.56 -38.78
N ASN A 401 14.27 -6.70 -38.12
CA ASN A 401 15.41 -7.46 -38.64
C ASN A 401 15.11 -8.99 -38.73
N ARG A 402 15.37 -9.62 -39.90
CA ARG A 402 15.26 -11.09 -40.09
C ARG A 402 16.07 -11.88 -39.05
N THR A 403 17.22 -11.35 -38.68
CA THR A 403 18.12 -11.92 -37.68
C THR A 403 17.48 -11.95 -36.30
N LEU A 404 16.74 -10.90 -35.91
CA LEU A 404 16.02 -10.86 -34.64
C LEU A 404 14.97 -11.98 -34.57
N SER A 405 14.19 -12.15 -35.64
CA SER A 405 13.21 -13.25 -35.76
C SER A 405 13.88 -14.63 -35.63
N HIS A 406 15.02 -14.86 -36.27
CA HIS A 406 15.75 -16.13 -36.17
C HIS A 406 16.26 -16.41 -34.76
N ILE A 407 16.87 -15.41 -34.10
CA ILE A 407 17.35 -15.54 -32.72
C ILE A 407 16.17 -15.83 -31.78
N MET A 408 15.06 -15.10 -31.92
CA MET A 408 13.89 -15.24 -31.04
C MET A 408 13.14 -16.57 -31.22
N ASN A 409 13.22 -17.19 -32.39
CA ASN A 409 12.69 -18.54 -32.62
C ASN A 409 13.66 -19.65 -32.16
N GLY A 410 14.88 -19.30 -31.75
CA GLY A 410 15.89 -20.26 -31.29
C GLY A 410 16.69 -20.91 -32.42
N HIS A 411 16.76 -20.27 -33.58
CA HIS A 411 17.59 -20.71 -34.70
C HIS A 411 18.98 -20.05 -34.59
N TYR A 412 19.83 -20.54 -33.68
CA TYR A 412 21.15 -19.98 -33.35
C TYR A 412 22.33 -20.74 -34.00
N GLN A 413 22.13 -21.37 -35.16
CA GLN A 413 23.28 -21.82 -35.95
C GLN A 413 23.91 -20.57 -36.57
N ILE A 414 25.13 -20.29 -36.13
CA ILE A 414 26.02 -19.19 -36.51
C ILE A 414 26.02 -19.03 -38.04
N VAL A 415 25.16 -18.15 -38.55
CA VAL A 415 25.37 -17.57 -39.88
C VAL A 415 26.28 -16.38 -39.63
N GLN A 416 27.49 -16.41 -40.19
CA GLN A 416 28.31 -15.23 -40.33
C GLN A 416 27.51 -14.21 -41.14
N ILE A 417 26.89 -13.25 -40.47
CA ILE A 417 26.20 -12.15 -41.13
C ILE A 417 27.29 -11.22 -41.64
N VAL A 418 27.45 -11.22 -42.96
CA VAL A 418 28.24 -10.23 -43.69
C VAL A 418 27.54 -8.87 -43.47
N PRO A 419 28.27 -7.81 -43.10
CA PRO A 419 27.67 -6.48 -43.01
C PRO A 419 27.12 -6.09 -44.38
N GLU A 420 25.81 -5.84 -44.48
CA GLU A 420 25.25 -5.19 -45.67
C GLU A 420 25.85 -3.79 -45.78
N GLY A 421 26.27 -3.45 -46.99
CA GLY A 421 26.99 -2.23 -47.31
C GLY A 421 26.13 -0.99 -47.06
N ASP A 422 26.82 0.03 -46.57
CA ASP A 422 26.37 1.42 -46.45
C ASP A 422 26.13 1.99 -47.86
N ASP A 423 24.90 1.87 -48.36
CA ASP A 423 24.44 2.63 -49.53
C ASP A 423 23.88 3.95 -49.02
N GLY A 424 24.76 4.94 -48.92
CA GLY A 424 24.38 6.33 -48.67
C GLY A 424 23.61 6.89 -49.85
N ASP A 425 22.36 7.28 -49.60
CA ASP A 425 21.57 8.15 -50.47
C ASP A 425 21.10 9.34 -49.62
N ASP A 426 21.85 10.44 -49.73
CA ASP A 426 21.50 11.74 -49.14
C ASP A 426 20.36 12.35 -49.97
N GLY A 427 19.14 12.24 -49.47
CA GLY A 427 17.97 12.97 -49.94
C GLY A 427 17.47 13.91 -48.84
N ASP A 428 17.95 15.16 -48.85
CA ASP A 428 17.38 16.27 -48.08
C ASP A 428 16.01 16.63 -48.66
N ASP A 429 14.94 16.35 -47.90
CA ASP A 429 13.69 17.12 -47.78
C ASP A 429 12.75 16.29 -46.89
N ASP A 430 12.43 16.74 -45.66
CA ASP A 430 11.16 16.49 -44.91
C ASP A 430 11.25 16.70 -43.37
N ASP A 431 11.92 17.76 -42.89
CA ASP A 431 11.98 18.12 -41.45
C ASP A 431 10.58 18.42 -40.83
N ASP A 432 9.58 18.79 -41.63
CA ASP A 432 8.21 19.06 -41.16
C ASP A 432 7.33 17.79 -41.09
N GLU A 433 7.65 16.73 -41.85
CA GLU A 433 6.94 15.44 -41.82
C GLU A 433 7.43 14.56 -40.66
N GLU A 434 8.73 14.64 -40.33
CA GLU A 434 9.35 13.88 -39.25
C GLU A 434 8.85 14.32 -37.85
N GLN A 435 8.62 15.63 -37.65
CA GLN A 435 8.05 16.17 -36.42
C GLN A 435 6.54 15.85 -36.27
N TYR A 436 5.79 15.81 -37.38
CA TYR A 436 4.37 15.42 -37.37
C TYR A 436 4.17 13.91 -37.14
N LEU A 437 5.07 13.09 -37.69
CA LEU A 437 5.13 11.65 -37.45
C LEU A 437 5.53 11.34 -35.99
N ALA A 438 6.44 12.12 -35.39
CA ALA A 438 6.83 11.98 -33.98
C ALA A 438 5.70 12.35 -32.99
N ASP A 439 4.89 13.37 -33.29
CA ASP A 439 3.77 13.77 -32.42
C ASP A 439 2.54 12.84 -32.57
N LEU A 440 2.33 12.24 -33.75
CA LEU A 440 1.37 11.14 -33.94
C LEU A 440 1.87 9.82 -33.31
N ASP A 441 3.18 9.55 -33.35
CA ASP A 441 3.82 8.37 -32.75
C ASP A 441 3.50 8.25 -31.24
N HIS A 442 3.56 9.36 -30.49
CA HIS A 442 3.30 9.32 -29.05
C HIS A 442 1.82 9.03 -28.72
N ILE A 443 0.86 9.60 -29.46
CA ILE A 443 -0.58 9.47 -29.16
C ILE A 443 -1.16 8.15 -29.70
N LEU A 444 -0.68 7.70 -30.86
CA LEU A 444 -1.17 6.49 -31.52
C LEU A 444 -0.60 5.20 -30.90
N SER A 445 0.64 5.24 -30.41
CA SER A 445 1.29 4.07 -29.79
C SER A 445 0.68 3.72 -28.42
N GLU A 446 0.30 4.69 -27.60
CA GLU A 446 -0.23 4.42 -26.24
C GLU A 446 -1.62 3.76 -26.27
N SER A 447 -2.51 4.17 -27.18
CA SER A 447 -3.83 3.53 -27.37
C SER A 447 -3.70 2.11 -27.92
N LEU A 448 -2.87 1.92 -28.96
CA LEU A 448 -2.65 0.61 -29.57
C LEU A 448 -1.96 -0.37 -28.62
N ARG A 449 -1.02 0.11 -27.79
CA ARG A 449 -0.38 -0.68 -26.72
C ARG A 449 -1.39 -1.15 -25.67
N THR A 450 -2.28 -0.26 -25.23
CA THR A 450 -3.32 -0.60 -24.24
C THR A 450 -4.29 -1.66 -24.78
N ASP A 451 -4.60 -1.63 -26.06
CA ASP A 451 -5.52 -2.61 -26.68
C ASP A 451 -4.82 -3.93 -27.07
N LEU A 452 -3.51 -3.91 -27.35
CA LEU A 452 -2.70 -5.13 -27.45
C LEU A 452 -2.75 -5.95 -26.16
N GLU A 453 -2.75 -5.33 -24.98
CA GLU A 453 -2.91 -6.05 -23.70
C GLU A 453 -4.30 -6.70 -23.54
N ARG A 454 -5.31 -6.26 -24.28
CA ARG A 454 -6.72 -6.69 -24.17
C ARG A 454 -7.15 -7.75 -25.18
N LEU A 455 -6.33 -8.07 -26.18
CA LEU A 455 -6.67 -9.10 -27.15
C LEU A 455 -6.69 -10.48 -26.49
N PRO A 456 -7.74 -11.29 -26.70
CA PRO A 456 -7.86 -12.61 -26.11
C PRO A 456 -6.71 -13.52 -26.55
N VAL A 457 -6.18 -14.29 -25.60
CA VAL A 457 -5.26 -15.39 -25.89
C VAL A 457 -6.06 -16.49 -26.59
N ASP A 458 -5.66 -16.90 -27.79
CA ASP A 458 -6.25 -18.06 -28.45
C ASP A 458 -6.20 -19.27 -27.51
N GLN A 459 -7.37 -19.68 -27.02
CA GLN A 459 -7.57 -20.93 -26.31
C GLN A 459 -7.68 -22.05 -27.36
N HIS A 460 -6.56 -22.43 -27.95
CA HIS A 460 -6.44 -23.75 -28.56
C HIS A 460 -5.55 -24.60 -27.66
N ASP A 461 -6.17 -25.28 -26.69
CA ASP A 461 -6.14 -26.74 -26.57
C ASP A 461 -6.83 -27.20 -25.27
N GLN A 462 -8.14 -27.46 -25.35
CA GLN A 462 -8.83 -28.45 -24.52
C GLN A 462 -9.91 -29.11 -25.39
N GLY A 463 -9.47 -30.00 -26.27
CA GLY A 463 -10.34 -31.04 -26.82
C GLY A 463 -10.67 -32.03 -25.70
N GLY A 464 -11.96 -32.22 -25.42
CA GLY A 464 -12.45 -33.16 -24.42
C GLY A 464 -12.17 -34.62 -24.76
N HIS A 465 -11.75 -35.38 -23.77
CA HIS A 465 -12.58 -36.37 -23.08
C HIS A 465 -12.00 -36.71 -21.72
#